data_AF-A0A250FBR2-F1
#
_entry.id   AF-A0A250FBR2-F1
#
_cell.length_a   1.000
_cell.length_b   1.000
_cell.length_c   1.000
_cell.angle_alpha   90.00
_cell.angle_beta   90.00
_cell.angle_gamma   90.00
#
_symmetry.space_group_name_H-M   'P 1'
#
loop_
_entity.id
_entity.type
_entity.pdbx_description
1 polymer ?
#
loop_
_entity_poly.entity_id
_entity_poly.type
_entity_poly.pdbx_seq_one_letter_code
_entity_poly.pdbx_strand_id
1 'polypeptide(L)'
;MNMKNYIIEFENYEDFTLSDFIDVIKKTDGIPLNELKVKDLTYCNDEFIEGGCGVYIFKEKEDIILVGKAETVSFTERIAKHFDLRTNAWFNRLLYTISMKKLGFDKKDEKGYREASKYAFNNCSLVLINIKNNFNAQKPTKISMLETVLRGSANPLNKFKNKTFDTNKKLKDILDIN
;
A
#
# COMPACT_ATOMS: atom_id res chain seq x y z
N MET A 1 14.39 -21.24 -6.97
CA MET A 1 14.21 -20.01 -6.16
C MET A 1 12.76 -20.00 -5.71
N ASN A 2 12.48 -19.75 -4.43
CA ASN A 2 11.11 -19.50 -4.00
C ASN A 2 10.66 -18.17 -4.62
N MET A 3 9.61 -18.20 -5.43
CA MET A 3 9.02 -16.98 -5.98
C MET A 3 8.51 -16.12 -4.83
N LYS A 4 9.00 -14.88 -4.74
CA LYS A 4 8.51 -13.96 -3.72
C LYS A 4 7.10 -13.51 -4.10
N ASN A 5 6.16 -13.64 -3.18
CA ASN A 5 4.75 -13.30 -3.37
C ASN A 5 4.39 -11.99 -2.63
N TYR A 6 4.85 -10.86 -3.18
CA TYR A 6 4.56 -9.52 -2.63
C TYR A 6 4.05 -8.53 -3.67
N ILE A 7 3.88 -8.96 -4.92
CA ILE A 7 3.36 -8.13 -6.00
C ILE A 7 2.02 -8.69 -6.50
N ILE A 8 1.09 -7.78 -6.74
CA ILE A 8 -0.21 -8.06 -7.36
C ILE A 8 -0.26 -7.22 -8.63
N GLU A 9 -0.28 -7.89 -9.79
CA GLU A 9 -0.54 -7.23 -11.08
C GLU A 9 -2.05 -6.99 -11.19
N PHE A 10 -2.48 -5.73 -11.07
CA PHE A 10 -3.90 -5.37 -10.96
C PHE A 10 -4.75 -5.89 -12.13
N GLU A 11 -4.17 -5.90 -13.34
CA GLU A 11 -4.82 -6.35 -14.58
C GLU A 11 -5.32 -7.80 -14.50
N ASN A 12 -4.69 -8.64 -13.67
CA ASN A 12 -5.10 -10.03 -13.48
C ASN A 12 -6.36 -10.17 -12.60
N TYR A 13 -6.80 -9.11 -11.95
CA TYR A 13 -7.88 -9.11 -10.95
C TYR A 13 -9.00 -8.11 -11.25
N GLU A 14 -8.98 -7.43 -12.41
CA GLU A 14 -9.99 -6.40 -12.75
C GLU A 14 -11.44 -6.92 -12.70
N ASP A 15 -11.64 -8.21 -12.97
CA ASP A 15 -12.93 -8.89 -12.96
C ASP A 15 -13.36 -9.42 -11.59
N PHE A 16 -12.49 -9.35 -10.57
CA PHE A 16 -12.81 -9.79 -9.22
C PHE A 16 -13.77 -8.80 -8.56
N THR A 17 -14.62 -9.31 -7.66
CA THR A 17 -15.33 -8.41 -6.75
C THR A 17 -14.33 -7.71 -5.84
N LEU A 18 -14.69 -6.53 -5.35
CA LEU A 18 -13.85 -5.82 -4.38
C LEU A 18 -13.58 -6.66 -3.12
N SER A 19 -14.55 -7.47 -2.67
CA SER A 19 -14.34 -8.39 -1.54
C SER A 19 -13.27 -9.44 -1.86
N ASP A 20 -13.37 -10.10 -3.01
CA ASP A 20 -12.41 -11.13 -3.42
C ASP A 20 -11.00 -10.55 -3.56
N PHE A 21 -10.89 -9.33 -4.09
CA PHE A 21 -9.61 -8.65 -4.23
C PHE A 21 -8.99 -8.27 -2.88
N ILE A 22 -9.80 -7.84 -1.91
CA ILE A 22 -9.31 -7.58 -0.54
C ILE A 22 -8.78 -8.89 0.08
N ASP A 23 -9.45 -10.02 -0.16
CA ASP A 23 -8.99 -11.31 0.33
C ASP A 23 -7.67 -11.75 -0.33
N VAL A 24 -7.48 -11.47 -1.63
CA VAL A 24 -6.19 -11.65 -2.32
C VAL A 24 -5.10 -10.84 -1.63
N ILE A 25 -5.34 -9.56 -1.33
CA ILE A 25 -4.37 -8.69 -0.65
C ILE A 25 -3.98 -9.25 0.72
N LYS A 26 -4.96 -9.69 1.52
CA LYS A 26 -4.71 -10.23 2.87
C LYS A 26 -3.88 -11.51 2.84
N LYS A 27 -4.18 -12.40 1.89
CA LYS A 27 -3.51 -13.70 1.70
C LYS A 27 -2.17 -13.59 1.00
N THR A 28 -1.88 -12.48 0.33
CA THR A 28 -0.55 -12.23 -0.24
C THR A 28 0.45 -12.06 0.90
N ASP A 29 1.55 -12.81 0.90
CA ASP A 29 2.51 -12.84 2.01
C ASP A 29 3.09 -11.44 2.28
N GLY A 30 3.48 -10.75 1.22
CA GLY A 30 4.22 -9.50 1.29
C GLY A 30 5.70 -9.72 1.58
N ILE A 31 6.51 -8.68 1.42
CA ILE A 31 7.93 -8.69 1.78
C ILE A 31 8.10 -8.10 3.19
N PRO A 32 8.71 -8.83 4.15
CA PRO A 32 9.01 -8.29 5.47
C PRO A 32 9.84 -7.00 5.37
N LEU A 33 9.47 -5.97 6.13
CA LEU A 33 10.13 -4.67 5.99
C LEU A 33 11.60 -4.67 6.42
N ASN A 34 11.99 -5.52 7.35
CA ASN A 34 13.40 -5.74 7.72
C ASN A 34 14.21 -6.45 6.63
N GLU A 35 13.56 -7.09 5.66
CA GLU A 35 14.19 -7.78 4.54
C GLU A 35 14.04 -7.03 3.20
N LEU A 36 13.23 -5.97 3.19
CA LEU A 36 12.97 -5.14 2.01
C LEU A 36 14.25 -4.46 1.53
N LYS A 37 14.67 -4.76 0.30
CA LYS A 37 15.77 -4.08 -0.39
C LYS A 37 15.22 -3.11 -1.41
N VAL A 38 16.01 -2.08 -1.73
CA VAL A 38 15.68 -1.10 -2.79
C VAL A 38 15.33 -1.80 -4.11
N LYS A 39 16.05 -2.88 -4.46
CA LYS A 39 15.79 -3.65 -5.68
C LYS A 39 14.37 -4.24 -5.73
N ASP A 40 13.81 -4.62 -4.59
CA ASP A 40 12.49 -5.25 -4.51
C ASP A 40 11.36 -4.26 -4.84
N LEU A 41 11.64 -2.94 -4.82
CA LEU A 41 10.71 -1.87 -5.20
C LEU A 41 10.75 -1.53 -6.70
N THR A 42 11.68 -2.13 -7.45
CA THR A 42 11.87 -1.90 -8.88
C THR A 42 11.76 -3.20 -9.68
N TYR A 43 12.09 -4.34 -9.06
CA TYR A 43 12.06 -5.66 -9.66
C TYR A 43 11.37 -6.64 -8.70
N CYS A 44 10.62 -7.59 -9.25
CA CYS A 44 10.06 -8.73 -8.53
C CYS A 44 10.40 -10.01 -9.30
N ASN A 45 11.01 -10.99 -8.64
CA ASN A 45 11.47 -12.25 -9.28
C ASN A 45 12.32 -12.01 -10.55
N ASP A 46 13.20 -11.00 -10.49
CA ASP A 46 14.06 -10.54 -11.59
C ASP A 46 13.32 -9.94 -12.81
N GLU A 47 12.00 -9.78 -12.73
CA GLU A 47 11.18 -9.05 -13.70
C GLU A 47 11.01 -7.59 -13.26
N PHE A 48 11.05 -6.68 -14.23
CA PHE A 48 10.86 -5.25 -13.99
C PHE A 48 9.41 -4.95 -13.63
N ILE A 49 9.21 -4.19 -12.54
CA ILE A 49 7.88 -3.69 -12.15
C ILE A 49 7.57 -2.49 -13.05
N GLU A 50 6.79 -2.74 -14.10
CA GLU A 50 6.51 -1.74 -15.13
C GLU A 50 5.91 -0.45 -14.55
N GLY A 51 6.56 0.68 -14.82
CA GLY A 51 6.18 2.00 -14.30
C GLY A 51 6.59 2.26 -12.85
N GLY A 52 6.84 1.21 -12.04
CA GLY A 52 7.22 1.34 -10.64
C GLY A 52 6.22 2.16 -9.81
N CYS A 53 4.95 2.19 -10.23
CA CYS A 53 3.88 3.01 -9.68
C CYS A 53 2.64 2.13 -9.43
N GLY A 54 1.77 2.58 -8.53
CA GLY A 54 0.57 1.84 -8.17
C GLY A 54 0.12 2.11 -6.74
N VAL A 55 -0.53 1.13 -6.15
CA VAL A 55 -0.98 1.16 -4.74
C VAL A 55 -0.05 0.27 -3.92
N TYR A 56 0.21 0.62 -2.67
CA TYR A 56 0.97 -0.21 -1.75
C TYR A 56 0.26 -0.38 -0.42
N ILE A 57 0.51 -1.51 0.22
CA ILE A 57 -0.14 -1.95 1.44
C ILE A 57 0.94 -2.30 2.45
N PHE A 58 0.97 -1.61 3.58
CA PHE A 58 1.66 -2.11 4.76
C PHE A 58 0.67 -2.92 5.59
N LYS A 59 1.03 -4.16 5.94
CA LYS A 59 0.18 -5.05 6.72
C LYS A 59 0.97 -5.78 7.80
N GLU A 60 0.27 -6.20 8.84
CA GLU A 60 0.76 -7.11 9.88
C GLU A 60 -0.08 -8.38 9.78
N LYS A 61 0.52 -9.49 9.33
CA LYS A 61 -0.24 -10.70 8.94
C LYS A 61 -1.33 -10.32 7.92
N GLU A 62 -2.61 -10.51 8.24
CA GLU A 62 -3.75 -10.15 7.41
C GLU A 62 -4.33 -8.76 7.73
N ASP A 63 -3.88 -8.11 8.81
CA ASP A 63 -4.37 -6.79 9.20
C ASP A 63 -3.70 -5.69 8.38
N ILE A 64 -4.49 -4.96 7.61
CA ILE A 64 -3.97 -3.84 6.82
C ILE A 64 -3.73 -2.63 7.74
N ILE A 65 -2.48 -2.21 7.82
CA ILE A 65 -2.05 -1.06 8.62
C ILE A 65 -2.25 0.23 7.82
N LEU A 66 -1.75 0.26 6.58
CA LEU A 66 -1.79 1.45 5.75
C LEU A 66 -1.94 1.08 4.29
N VAL A 67 -2.87 1.75 3.62
CA VAL A 67 -2.96 1.79 2.15
C VAL A 67 -2.41 3.14 1.67
N GLY A 68 -1.50 3.14 0.71
CA GLY A 68 -0.99 4.35 0.09
C GLY A 68 -0.79 4.18 -1.42
N LYS A 69 -0.39 5.26 -2.09
CA LYS A 69 -0.18 5.26 -3.54
C LYS A 69 1.14 5.90 -3.96
N ALA A 70 1.70 5.38 -5.03
CA ALA A 70 2.85 5.90 -5.76
C ALA A 70 2.40 6.20 -7.19
N GLU A 71 2.20 7.48 -7.50
CA GLU A 71 1.60 7.90 -8.78
C GLU A 71 2.51 8.86 -9.53
N THR A 72 2.84 9.98 -8.89
CA THR A 72 3.77 10.99 -9.45
C THR A 72 5.24 10.63 -9.26
N VAL A 73 5.52 9.62 -8.44
CA VAL A 73 6.86 9.15 -8.09
C VAL A 73 6.79 7.64 -7.89
N SER A 74 7.91 6.96 -8.08
CA SER A 74 7.97 5.50 -7.98
C SER A 74 7.79 4.99 -6.55
N PHE A 75 7.51 3.69 -6.41
CA PHE A 75 7.51 2.99 -5.11
C PHE A 75 8.83 3.21 -4.36
N THR A 76 9.96 3.17 -5.06
CA THR A 76 11.29 3.41 -4.47
C THR A 76 11.36 4.75 -3.73
N GLU A 77 10.90 5.83 -4.37
CA GLU A 77 10.87 7.15 -3.73
C GLU A 77 9.79 7.24 -2.64
N ARG A 78 8.59 6.70 -2.92
CA ARG A 78 7.41 6.88 -2.08
C ARG A 78 7.49 6.12 -0.76
N ILE A 79 7.94 4.88 -0.80
CA ILE A 79 8.00 3.97 0.36
C ILE A 79 9.04 4.46 1.36
N ALA A 80 10.22 4.88 0.91
CA ALA A 80 11.29 5.36 1.80
C ALA A 80 10.84 6.55 2.66
N LYS A 81 10.05 7.47 2.08
CA LYS A 81 9.55 8.66 2.79
C LYS A 81 8.66 8.34 3.99
N HIS A 82 8.09 7.15 4.06
CA HIS A 82 7.31 6.73 5.24
C HIS A 82 8.14 6.59 6.51
N PHE A 83 9.45 6.36 6.40
CA PHE A 83 10.35 6.15 7.53
C PHE A 83 11.12 7.42 7.95
N ASP A 84 10.71 8.59 7.45
CA ASP A 84 11.28 9.87 7.88
C ASP A 84 10.86 10.19 9.32
N LEU A 85 11.83 10.14 10.24
CA LEU A 85 11.61 10.35 11.67
C LEU A 85 11.32 11.81 12.04
N ARG A 86 11.59 12.78 11.14
CA ARG A 86 11.31 14.19 11.42
C ARG A 86 9.79 14.36 11.52
N THR A 87 9.31 14.84 12.66
CA THR A 87 7.85 14.95 12.89
C THR A 87 7.19 15.89 11.89
N ASN A 88 7.86 16.96 11.49
CA ASN A 88 7.38 17.88 10.46
C ASN A 88 7.53 17.37 9.01
N ALA A 89 8.14 16.20 8.78
CA ALA A 89 8.21 15.63 7.44
C ALA A 89 6.81 15.40 6.86
N TRP A 90 6.68 15.69 5.58
CA TRP A 90 5.38 15.66 4.90
C TRP A 90 4.80 14.24 4.81
N PHE A 91 5.64 13.19 4.78
CA PHE A 91 5.20 11.86 4.33
C PHE A 91 5.49 10.69 5.28
N ASN A 92 5.58 10.94 6.59
CA ASN A 92 5.76 9.91 7.64
C ASN A 92 4.46 9.19 8.08
N ARG A 93 3.50 9.01 7.16
CA ARG A 93 2.15 8.54 7.50
C ARG A 93 2.11 7.15 8.13
N LEU A 94 3.02 6.24 7.75
CA LEU A 94 3.12 4.92 8.38
C LEU A 94 3.50 5.04 9.86
N LEU A 95 4.57 5.81 10.16
CA LEU A 95 5.01 6.05 11.53
C LEU A 95 3.93 6.72 12.36
N TYR A 96 3.25 7.73 11.81
CA TYR A 96 2.09 8.34 12.46
C TYR A 96 1.01 7.31 12.78
N THR A 97 0.65 6.47 11.81
CA THR A 97 -0.41 5.48 11.95
C THR A 97 -0.08 4.45 13.03
N ILE A 98 1.13 3.92 13.02
CA ILE A 98 1.58 2.95 14.02
C ILE A 98 1.70 3.62 15.40
N SER A 99 2.42 4.75 15.50
CA SER A 99 2.63 5.47 16.75
C SER A 99 1.32 5.83 17.45
N MET A 100 0.39 6.48 16.73
CA MET A 100 -0.80 7.06 17.34
C MET A 100 -1.96 6.07 17.43
N LYS A 101 -2.11 5.15 16.47
CA LYS A 101 -3.30 4.30 16.37
C LYS A 101 -3.07 2.85 16.78
N LYS A 102 -1.82 2.38 16.74
CA LYS A 102 -1.48 1.00 17.09
C LYS A 102 -0.79 0.94 18.46
N LEU A 103 0.19 1.81 18.71
CA LEU A 103 0.97 1.85 19.95
C LEU A 103 0.39 2.78 21.03
N GLY A 104 -0.56 3.65 20.67
CA GLY A 104 -1.27 4.49 21.64
C GLY A 104 -0.46 5.67 22.20
N PHE A 105 0.50 6.21 21.44
CA PHE A 105 1.15 7.46 21.83
C PHE A 105 0.18 8.64 21.68
N ASP A 106 0.18 9.55 22.67
CA ASP A 106 -0.73 10.70 22.70
C ASP A 106 -0.20 11.91 21.93
N LYS A 107 1.07 11.92 21.56
CA LYS A 107 1.74 13.05 20.90
C LYS A 107 2.56 12.60 19.70
N LYS A 108 2.61 13.49 18.71
CA LYS A 108 3.47 13.37 17.53
C LYS A 108 4.87 13.87 17.88
N ASP A 109 5.69 13.00 18.44
CA ASP A 109 7.08 13.28 18.79
C ASP A 109 8.06 12.27 18.18
N GLU A 110 9.36 12.58 18.28
CA GLU A 110 10.42 11.71 17.73
C GLU A 110 10.46 10.35 18.44
N LYS A 111 10.15 10.31 19.75
CA LYS A 111 10.15 9.07 20.54
C LYS A 111 9.12 8.08 19.98
N GLY A 112 7.88 8.52 19.80
CA GLY A 112 6.82 7.69 19.21
C GLY A 112 7.16 7.23 17.80
N TYR A 113 7.81 8.07 17.01
CA TYR A 113 8.20 7.73 15.64
C TYR A 113 9.35 6.72 15.56
N ARG A 114 10.32 6.80 16.49
CA ARG A 114 11.37 5.78 16.61
C ARG A 114 10.79 4.42 16.99
N GLU A 115 9.90 4.38 17.98
CA GLU A 115 9.24 3.13 18.39
C GLU A 115 8.34 2.57 17.27
N ALA A 116 7.59 3.43 16.59
CA ALA A 116 6.78 3.04 15.44
C ALA A 116 7.63 2.50 14.28
N SER A 117 8.79 3.08 14.03
CA SER A 117 9.73 2.62 12.98
C SER A 117 10.26 1.24 13.31
N LYS A 118 10.74 1.03 14.54
CA LYS A 118 11.20 -0.27 15.03
C LYS A 118 10.08 -1.32 14.97
N TYR A 119 8.87 -0.95 15.37
CA TYR A 119 7.71 -1.82 15.26
C TYR A 119 7.43 -2.21 13.80
N ALA A 120 7.44 -1.24 12.88
CA ALA A 120 7.19 -1.48 11.47
C ALA A 120 8.18 -2.49 10.89
N PHE A 121 9.48 -2.29 11.09
CA PHE A 121 10.51 -3.20 10.58
C PHE A 121 10.38 -4.62 11.14
N ASN A 122 9.94 -4.76 12.39
CA ASN A 122 9.87 -6.07 13.05
C ASN A 122 8.56 -6.84 12.77
N ASN A 123 7.46 -6.16 12.46
CA ASN A 123 6.13 -6.77 12.43
C ASN A 123 5.36 -6.57 11.13
N CYS A 124 5.76 -5.61 10.29
CA CYS A 124 5.03 -5.31 9.07
C CYS A 124 5.71 -5.90 7.84
N SER A 125 4.87 -6.17 6.84
CA SER A 125 5.25 -6.53 5.48
C SER A 125 4.66 -5.53 4.49
N LEU A 126 5.23 -5.49 3.29
CA LEU A 126 4.81 -4.65 2.18
C LEU A 126 4.23 -5.53 1.06
N VAL A 127 3.05 -5.17 0.58
CA VAL A 127 2.48 -5.67 -0.68
C VAL A 127 2.42 -4.50 -1.66
N LEU A 128 2.87 -4.73 -2.89
CA LEU A 128 2.79 -3.79 -4.00
C LEU A 128 1.68 -4.23 -4.95
N ILE A 129 0.78 -3.33 -5.30
CA ILE A 129 -0.22 -3.53 -6.34
C ILE A 129 0.27 -2.72 -7.54
N ASN A 130 0.87 -3.43 -8.49
CA ASN A 130 1.34 -2.83 -9.73
C ASN A 130 0.15 -2.56 -10.64
N ILE A 131 0.14 -1.38 -11.26
CA ILE A 131 -0.87 -1.02 -12.28
C ILE A 131 -0.09 -0.58 -13.51
N LYS A 132 -0.15 -1.36 -14.58
CA LYS A 132 0.63 -1.11 -15.79
C LYS A 132 0.05 0.10 -16.51
N ASN A 133 0.84 1.17 -16.58
CA ASN A 133 0.45 2.37 -17.31
C ASN A 133 0.46 2.08 -18.81
N ASN A 134 -0.70 2.23 -19.47
CA ASN A 134 -0.75 2.26 -20.92
C ASN A 134 -0.22 3.63 -21.38
N PHE A 135 0.84 3.66 -22.21
CA PHE A 135 1.55 4.89 -22.62
C PHE A 135 0.64 5.99 -23.22
N ASN A 136 -0.57 5.63 -23.69
CA ASN A 136 -1.55 6.53 -24.27
C ASN A 136 -2.70 6.94 -23.31
N ALA A 137 -2.77 6.39 -22.10
CA ALA A 137 -3.84 6.67 -21.15
C ALA A 137 -3.43 7.81 -20.22
N GLN A 138 -4.03 8.99 -20.42
CA GLN A 138 -4.07 10.02 -19.39
C GLN A 138 -4.78 9.49 -18.13
N LYS A 139 -4.14 8.78 -17.19
CA LYS A 139 -4.81 8.46 -15.90
C LYS A 139 -3.87 8.43 -14.67
N PRO A 140 -3.71 9.56 -13.98
CA PRO A 140 -3.56 9.67 -12.52
C PRO A 140 -4.86 9.27 -11.74
N THR A 141 -5.79 8.55 -12.37
CA THR A 141 -7.13 8.31 -11.77
C THR A 141 -7.33 6.88 -11.31
N LYS A 142 -6.84 5.85 -12.03
CA LYS A 142 -7.00 4.45 -11.59
C LYS A 142 -6.26 4.16 -10.28
N ILE A 143 -4.98 4.55 -10.17
CA ILE A 143 -4.19 4.40 -8.94
C ILE A 143 -4.86 5.15 -7.78
N SER A 144 -5.24 6.41 -8.00
CA SER A 144 -5.89 7.22 -6.98
C SER A 144 -7.26 6.67 -6.55
N MET A 145 -8.04 6.16 -7.50
CA MET A 145 -9.34 5.57 -7.22
C MET A 145 -9.19 4.26 -6.47
N LEU A 146 -8.27 3.38 -6.87
CA LEU A 146 -8.02 2.12 -6.16
C LEU A 146 -7.54 2.37 -4.71
N GLU A 147 -6.63 3.32 -4.49
CA GLU A 147 -6.24 3.73 -3.13
C GLU A 147 -7.46 4.19 -2.31
N THR A 148 -8.35 4.95 -2.93
CA THR A 148 -9.55 5.46 -2.28
C THR A 148 -10.53 4.33 -1.93
N VAL A 149 -10.76 3.41 -2.87
CA VAL A 149 -11.63 2.24 -2.70
C VAL A 149 -11.11 1.36 -1.57
N LEU A 150 -9.82 1.01 -1.59
CA LEU A 150 -9.22 0.16 -0.57
C LEU A 150 -9.22 0.84 0.82
N ARG A 151 -9.03 2.16 0.89
CA ARG A 151 -9.18 2.89 2.17
C ARG A 151 -10.62 3.02 2.67
N GLY A 152 -11.61 2.89 1.78
CA GLY A 152 -13.02 2.86 2.14
C GLY A 152 -13.50 1.48 2.57
N SER A 153 -12.92 0.41 2.03
CA SER A 153 -13.49 -0.95 2.14
C SER A 153 -12.59 -1.99 2.82
N ALA A 154 -11.27 -1.83 2.81
CA ALA A 154 -10.34 -2.83 3.36
C ALA A 154 -10.03 -2.63 4.86
N ASN A 155 -10.74 -1.71 5.52
CA ASN A 155 -10.60 -1.33 6.93
C ASN A 155 -9.14 -1.06 7.40
N PRO A 156 -8.30 -0.31 6.66
CA PRO A 156 -6.96 0.00 7.14
C PRO A 156 -6.97 0.98 8.31
N LEU A 157 -5.90 1.04 9.10
CA LEU A 157 -5.81 2.05 10.17
C LEU A 157 -5.81 3.49 9.62
N ASN A 158 -5.44 3.72 8.35
CA ASN A 158 -5.58 5.00 7.67
C ASN A 158 -6.89 5.18 6.87
N LYS A 159 -7.95 4.41 7.18
CA LYS A 159 -9.24 4.44 6.47
C LYS A 159 -9.85 5.84 6.35
N PHE A 160 -10.60 6.04 5.27
CA PHE A 160 -11.48 7.20 5.15
C PHE A 160 -12.71 7.00 6.06
N LYS A 161 -13.15 8.06 6.75
CA LYS A 161 -14.31 7.96 7.66
C LYS A 161 -15.65 7.91 6.92
N ASN A 162 -15.74 8.57 5.76
CA ASN A 162 -17.02 8.84 5.08
C ASN A 162 -17.05 8.27 3.65
N LYS A 163 -16.20 7.30 3.33
CA LYS A 163 -16.18 6.65 2.00
C LYS A 163 -16.39 5.16 2.20
N THR A 164 -17.39 4.63 1.51
CA THR A 164 -17.70 3.20 1.46
C THR A 164 -17.98 2.83 0.01
N PHE A 165 -17.69 1.58 -0.33
CA PHE A 165 -17.91 1.04 -1.68
C PHE A 165 -18.60 -0.31 -1.56
N ASP A 166 -19.44 -0.62 -2.54
CA ASP A 166 -20.10 -1.92 -2.64
C ASP A 166 -19.06 -3.01 -2.90
N THR A 167 -18.86 -3.91 -1.94
CA THR A 167 -17.83 -4.95 -2.00
C THR A 167 -18.18 -6.07 -2.98
N ASN A 168 -19.44 -6.15 -3.44
CA ASN A 168 -19.88 -7.17 -4.41
C ASN A 168 -19.68 -6.72 -5.87
N LYS A 169 -19.37 -5.44 -6.11
CA LYS A 169 -19.08 -4.95 -7.46
C LYS A 169 -17.69 -5.35 -7.90
N LYS A 170 -17.54 -5.57 -9.21
CA LYS A 170 -16.23 -5.83 -9.81
C LYS A 170 -15.35 -4.60 -9.75
N LEU A 171 -14.03 -4.80 -9.62
CA LEU A 171 -13.06 -3.70 -9.56
C LEU A 171 -13.17 -2.80 -10.79
N LYS A 172 -13.21 -3.36 -12.00
CA LYS A 172 -13.34 -2.56 -13.24
C LYS A 172 -14.58 -1.67 -13.23
N ASP A 173 -15.72 -2.17 -12.75
CA ASP A 173 -16.97 -1.41 -12.70
C ASP A 173 -16.91 -0.26 -11.69
N ILE A 174 -16.08 -0.38 -10.64
CA ILE A 174 -15.85 0.67 -9.64
C ILE A 174 -14.86 1.71 -10.18
N LEU A 175 -13.80 1.27 -10.88
CA LEU A 175 -12.70 2.12 -11.31
C LEU A 175 -12.92 2.81 -12.67
N ASP A 176 -13.83 2.29 -13.50
CA ASP A 176 -14.18 2.86 -14.81
C ASP A 176 -15.33 3.88 -14.76
N ILE A 177 -15.80 4.25 -13.56
CA ILE A 177 -16.73 5.37 -13.38
C ILE A 177 -15.97 6.69 -13.62
N ASN A 178 -15.87 7.07 -14.89
CA ASN A 178 -15.53 8.41 -15.37
C ASN A 178 -16.57 8.84 -16.40
#